data_AF-A0A8N1S5Z2-F1
#
_entry.id   AF-A0A8N1S5Z2-F1
#
_cell.length_a   1.000
_cell.length_b   1.000
_cell.length_c   1.000
_cell.angle_alpha   90.00
_cell.angle_beta   90.00
_cell.angle_gamma   90.00
#
_symmetry.space_group_name_H-M   'P 1'
#
loop_
_entity.id
_entity.type
_entity.pdbx_description
1 polymer ?
#
loop_
_entity_poly.entity_id
_entity_poly.type
_entity_poly.pdbx_seq_one_letter_code
_entity_poly.pdbx_strand_id
1 'polypeptide(L)'
;MDISNIRENLLNQAEYLIPRKLTAGDKNYLYHYVHLDTVEGILLSSIPIQNTSKDNKILVNFNKCVHVIHRLLHNTVRFKMLNQDIDKTAINRSLIAVKEHGVLFEWENMAFWVIGRLYTNPHPKELYVCHQDSAPQNLIEIAFRLHS
;
A
#
# COMPACT_ATOMS: atom_id res chain seq x y z
N MET A 1 26.76 -26.96 6.01
CA MET A 1 25.35 -26.53 5.93
C MET A 1 25.38 -25.08 5.48
N ASP A 2 24.88 -24.81 4.28
CA ASP A 2 25.12 -23.55 3.58
C ASP A 2 24.26 -22.42 4.18
N ILE A 3 24.87 -21.29 4.54
CA ILE A 3 24.18 -20.16 5.20
C ILE A 3 23.04 -19.62 4.32
N SER A 4 23.22 -19.68 3.00
CA SER A 4 22.22 -19.29 2.00
C SER A 4 20.94 -20.14 2.12
N ASN A 5 21.08 -21.45 2.30
CA ASN A 5 19.94 -22.37 2.47
C ASN A 5 19.21 -22.16 3.80
N ILE A 6 19.92 -21.73 4.85
CA ILE A 6 19.30 -21.41 6.15
C ILE A 6 18.48 -20.13 6.02
N ARG A 7 19.04 -19.09 5.39
CA ARG A 7 18.34 -17.82 5.16
C ARG A 7 17.10 -17.98 4.29
N GLU A 8 17.20 -18.76 3.22
CA GLU A 8 16.09 -19.02 2.31
C GLU A 8 14.97 -19.80 3.01
N ASN A 9 15.31 -20.82 3.80
CA ASN A 9 14.32 -21.53 4.62
C ASN A 9 13.64 -20.63 5.66
N LEU A 10 14.38 -19.75 6.32
CA LEU A 10 13.80 -18.80 7.29
C LEU A 10 12.87 -17.78 6.61
N LEU A 11 13.22 -17.31 5.41
CA LEU A 11 12.36 -16.41 4.63
C LEU A 11 11.08 -17.12 4.20
N ASN A 12 11.17 -18.37 3.74
CA ASN A 12 10.01 -19.17 3.36
C ASN A 12 9.12 -19.47 4.59
N GLN A 13 9.69 -19.76 5.75
CA GLN A 13 8.93 -19.93 6.99
C GLN A 13 8.22 -18.63 7.43
N ALA A 14 8.85 -17.47 7.24
CA ALA A 14 8.27 -16.17 7.55
C ALA A 14 7.17 -15.75 6.57
N GLU A 15 7.15 -16.30 5.35
CA GLU A 15 6.12 -16.01 4.35
C GLU A 15 4.73 -16.51 4.79
N TYR A 16 4.66 -17.57 5.59
CA TYR A 16 3.40 -18.09 6.16
C TYR A 16 2.91 -17.36 7.41
N LEU A 17 3.68 -16.40 7.94
CA LEU A 17 3.31 -15.64 9.12
C LEU A 17 2.51 -14.40 8.73
N ILE A 18 1.18 -14.54 8.66
CA ILE A 18 0.28 -13.40 8.48
C ILE A 18 0.25 -12.59 9.79
N PRO A 19 0.71 -11.31 9.78
CA PRO A 19 0.69 -10.48 10.98
C PRO A 19 -0.75 -10.29 11.48
N ARG A 20 -1.02 -10.55 12.76
CA ARG A 20 -2.35 -10.26 13.36
C ARG A 20 -2.47 -8.85 13.95
N LYS A 21 -1.35 -8.20 14.20
CA LYS A 21 -1.28 -6.85 14.77
C LYS A 21 -0.19 -6.05 14.06
N LEU A 22 -0.56 -4.88 13.54
CA LEU A 22 0.34 -4.03 12.76
C LEU A 22 1.23 -3.15 13.61
N THR A 23 0.70 -2.68 14.73
CA THR A 23 1.40 -1.72 15.59
C THR A 23 1.57 -2.29 16.99
N ALA A 24 2.75 -2.09 17.56
CA ALA A 24 3.12 -2.51 18.90
C ALA A 24 3.98 -1.41 19.55
N GLY A 25 3.97 -1.37 20.89
CA GLY A 25 4.63 -0.32 21.67
C GLY A 25 3.73 0.89 21.94
N ASP A 26 4.34 1.96 22.43
CA ASP A 26 3.63 3.10 23.04
C ASP A 26 3.04 4.09 22.02
N LYS A 27 3.42 3.98 20.75
CA LYS A 27 2.99 4.88 19.67
C LYS A 27 2.35 4.11 18.54
N ASN A 28 1.16 4.53 18.13
CA ASN A 28 0.51 4.03 16.92
C ASN A 28 0.89 4.93 15.72
N TYR A 29 1.82 4.46 14.91
CA TYR A 29 2.26 5.19 13.71
C TYR A 29 1.35 4.99 12.50
N LEU A 30 0.49 3.97 12.54
CA LEU A 30 -0.47 3.68 11.48
C LEU A 30 -1.79 4.39 11.77
N TYR A 31 -2.12 5.35 10.90
CA TYR A 31 -3.32 6.16 11.05
C TYR A 31 -4.49 5.62 10.25
N HIS A 32 -4.22 5.15 9.04
CA HIS A 32 -5.28 4.62 8.18
C HIS A 32 -4.77 3.54 7.25
N TYR A 33 -5.59 2.53 7.03
CA TYR A 33 -5.32 1.42 6.12
C TYR A 33 -6.56 1.17 5.28
N VAL A 34 -6.40 1.00 3.97
CA VAL A 34 -7.47 0.59 3.06
C VAL A 34 -6.96 -0.50 2.14
N HIS A 35 -7.71 -1.59 2.05
CA HIS A 35 -7.58 -2.62 1.01
C HIS A 35 -8.78 -2.50 0.09
N LEU A 36 -8.50 -2.23 -1.18
CA LEU A 36 -9.49 -2.16 -2.25
C LEU A 36 -9.22 -3.25 -3.28
N ASP A 37 -10.16 -4.16 -3.42
CA ASP A 37 -10.21 -5.14 -4.49
C ASP A 37 -11.50 -4.94 -5.26
N THR A 38 -11.36 -4.38 -6.46
CA THR A 38 -12.51 -4.07 -7.32
C THR A 38 -13.05 -5.29 -8.06
N VAL A 39 -12.27 -6.38 -8.16
CA VAL A 39 -12.67 -7.59 -8.88
C VAL A 39 -13.56 -8.45 -8.00
N GLU A 40 -13.17 -8.66 -6.75
CA GLU A 40 -13.97 -9.42 -5.77
C GLU A 40 -15.00 -8.53 -5.05
N GLY A 41 -14.93 -7.21 -5.22
CA GLY A 41 -15.82 -6.25 -4.57
C GLY A 41 -15.53 -6.09 -3.07
N ILE A 42 -14.28 -6.26 -2.67
CA ILE A 42 -13.85 -6.16 -1.27
C ILE A 42 -13.32 -4.76 -0.99
N LEU A 43 -13.84 -4.15 0.07
CA LEU A 43 -13.30 -2.94 0.68
C LEU A 43 -13.09 -3.19 2.16
N LEU A 44 -11.84 -3.22 2.60
CA LEU A 44 -11.48 -3.24 4.02
C LEU A 44 -10.87 -1.88 4.37
N SER A 45 -11.30 -1.30 5.48
CA SER A 45 -10.73 -0.06 6.00
C SER A 45 -10.54 -0.16 7.50
N SER A 46 -9.44 0.41 8.00
CA SER A 46 -9.25 0.59 9.44
C SER A 46 -10.36 1.49 9.99
N ILE A 47 -10.94 1.10 11.13
CA ILE A 47 -11.88 1.95 11.86
C ILE A 47 -11.17 3.28 12.17
N PRO A 48 -11.72 4.44 11.77
CA PRO A 48 -11.14 5.73 12.11
C PRO A 48 -10.93 5.81 13.62
N ILE A 49 -9.74 6.24 14.04
CA ILE A 49 -9.47 6.48 15.46
C ILE A 49 -10.47 7.56 15.91
N GLN A 50 -11.35 7.16 16.83
CA GLN A 50 -12.47 7.88 17.44
C GLN A 50 -12.64 9.38 17.08
N ASN A 51 -13.55 9.68 16.16
CA ASN A 51 -14.50 10.80 16.10
C ASN A 51 -14.11 12.21 16.64
N THR A 52 -12.83 12.59 16.67
CA THR A 52 -12.44 13.98 16.92
C THR A 52 -12.40 14.77 15.61
N SER A 53 -12.70 16.06 15.67
CA SER A 53 -12.68 16.94 14.49
C SER A 53 -11.31 17.00 13.79
N LYS A 54 -10.24 16.65 14.51
CA LYS A 54 -8.87 16.54 13.99
C LYS A 54 -8.70 15.32 13.08
N ASP A 55 -9.28 14.18 13.45
CA ASP A 55 -9.21 12.93 12.67
C ASP A 55 -9.89 13.09 11.31
N ASN A 56 -10.97 13.88 11.26
CA ASN A 56 -11.66 14.20 10.01
C ASN A 56 -10.75 14.89 8.98
N LYS A 57 -9.83 15.77 9.39
CA LYS A 57 -8.96 16.49 8.44
C LYS A 57 -7.85 15.58 7.89
N ILE A 58 -7.27 14.73 8.74
CA ILE A 58 -6.31 13.70 8.30
C ILE A 58 -6.99 12.75 7.32
N LEU A 59 -8.21 12.30 7.63
CA LEU A 59 -8.98 11.41 6.75
C LEU A 59 -9.33 12.09 5.41
N VAL A 60 -9.70 13.38 5.42
CA VAL A 60 -9.95 14.14 4.19
C VAL A 60 -8.69 14.25 3.34
N ASN A 61 -7.53 14.55 3.94
CA ASN A 61 -6.26 14.60 3.21
C ASN A 61 -5.84 13.22 2.70
N PHE A 62 -6.02 12.18 3.51
CA PHE A 62 -5.80 10.79 3.11
C PHE A 62 -6.64 10.45 1.87
N ASN A 63 -7.95 10.69 1.89
CA ASN A 63 -8.84 10.39 0.77
C ASN A 63 -8.42 11.14 -0.50
N LYS A 64 -8.03 12.42 -0.39
CA LYS A 64 -7.50 13.19 -1.53
C LYS A 64 -6.24 12.53 -2.11
N CYS A 65 -5.30 12.13 -1.26
CA CYS A 65 -4.07 11.45 -1.69
C CYS A 65 -4.37 10.10 -2.35
N VAL A 66 -5.25 9.29 -1.74
CA VAL A 66 -5.70 8.01 -2.29
C VAL A 66 -6.30 8.18 -3.67
N HIS A 67 -7.15 9.19 -3.91
CA HIS A 67 -7.70 9.41 -5.25
C HIS A 67 -6.64 9.75 -6.29
N VAL A 68 -5.61 10.53 -5.93
CA VAL A 68 -4.48 10.83 -6.82
C VAL A 68 -3.72 9.55 -7.15
N ILE A 69 -3.38 8.76 -6.13
CA ILE A 69 -2.65 7.50 -6.29
C ILE A 69 -3.47 6.48 -7.08
N HIS A 70 -4.73 6.28 -6.74
CA HIS A 70 -5.65 5.37 -7.43
C HIS A 70 -5.71 5.69 -8.92
N ARG A 71 -5.86 6.96 -9.30
CA ARG A 71 -5.87 7.36 -10.72
C ARG A 71 -4.57 6.98 -11.44
N LEU A 72 -3.42 7.10 -10.78
CA LEU A 72 -2.12 6.73 -11.35
C LEU A 72 -1.98 5.21 -11.49
N LEU A 73 -2.35 4.45 -10.45
CA LEU A 73 -2.29 2.99 -10.44
C LEU A 73 -3.29 2.37 -11.43
N HIS A 74 -4.50 2.91 -11.49
CA HIS A 74 -5.54 2.47 -12.43
C HIS A 74 -5.12 2.66 -13.90
N ASN A 75 -4.44 3.78 -14.22
CA ASN A 75 -3.87 3.98 -15.54
C ASN A 75 -2.85 2.89 -15.91
N THR A 76 -2.05 2.43 -14.94
CA THR A 76 -1.11 1.31 -15.11
C THR A 76 -1.83 0.00 -15.43
N VAL A 77 -2.92 -0.32 -14.71
CA VAL A 77 -3.75 -1.51 -14.98
C VAL A 77 -4.36 -1.45 -16.38
N ARG A 78 -4.99 -0.32 -16.73
CA ARG A 78 -5.67 -0.14 -18.01
C ARG A 78 -4.70 -0.26 -19.19
N PHE A 79 -3.50 0.32 -19.06
CA PHE A 79 -2.49 0.19 -20.10
C PHE A 79 -1.99 -1.24 -20.25
N LYS A 80 -1.81 -1.99 -19.15
CA LYS A 80 -1.44 -3.40 -19.22
C LYS A 80 -2.51 -4.22 -19.93
N MET A 81 -3.79 -4.00 -19.63
CA MET A 81 -4.90 -4.71 -20.29
C MET A 81 -4.97 -4.40 -21.79
N LEU A 82 -4.79 -3.13 -22.19
CA LEU A 82 -4.84 -2.73 -23.60
C LEU A 82 -3.66 -3.26 -24.44
N ASN A 83 -2.50 -3.48 -23.82
CA ASN A 83 -1.28 -3.90 -24.50
C ASN A 83 -0.97 -5.40 -24.36
N GLN A 84 -1.90 -6.23 -23.87
CA GLN A 84 -1.74 -7.68 -23.89
C GLN A 84 -1.61 -8.24 -25.31
N ASP A 85 -2.06 -7.51 -26.33
CA ASP A 85 -2.03 -7.92 -27.75
C ASP A 85 -0.98 -7.20 -28.63
N ILE A 86 -0.18 -6.26 -28.08
CA ILE A 86 0.74 -5.43 -28.88
C ILE A 86 2.19 -5.78 -28.57
N ASP A 87 2.64 -6.90 -29.12
CA ASP A 87 4.02 -7.39 -28.99
C ASP A 87 5.01 -6.68 -29.95
N LYS A 88 4.65 -5.51 -30.53
CA LYS A 88 5.38 -4.94 -31.68
C LYS A 88 5.73 -3.45 -31.64
N THR A 89 5.39 -2.69 -30.60
CA THR A 89 5.80 -1.28 -30.53
C THR A 89 6.64 -1.04 -29.28
N ALA A 90 7.86 -0.52 -29.51
CA ALA A 90 8.82 -0.10 -28.50
C ALA A 90 8.36 1.18 -27.78
N ILE A 91 7.11 1.20 -27.31
CA ILE A 91 6.63 2.22 -26.38
C ILE A 91 7.38 1.96 -25.08
N ASN A 92 7.97 3.01 -24.52
CA ASN A 92 8.87 2.95 -23.36
C ASN A 92 8.14 2.35 -22.14
N ARG A 93 8.17 1.01 -22.00
CA ARG A 93 7.45 0.24 -20.97
C ARG A 93 7.82 0.66 -19.54
N SER A 94 8.95 1.34 -19.37
CA SER A 94 9.45 1.87 -18.09
C SER A 94 8.58 2.97 -17.48
N LEU A 95 7.86 3.76 -18.30
CA LEU A 95 7.06 4.90 -17.84
C LEU A 95 5.63 4.53 -17.41
N ILE A 96 5.23 3.26 -17.54
CA ILE A 96 3.82 2.84 -17.49
C ILE A 96 3.56 1.73 -16.47
N ALA A 97 4.58 1.33 -15.69
CA ALA A 97 4.47 0.27 -14.70
C ALA A 97 4.52 0.81 -13.26
N VAL A 98 3.80 1.91 -12.98
CA VAL A 98 3.72 2.44 -11.61
C VAL A 98 2.94 1.45 -10.76
N LYS A 99 3.65 0.72 -9.91
CA LYS A 99 3.07 -0.22 -8.95
C LYS A 99 2.98 0.35 -7.54
N GLU A 100 3.64 1.48 -7.29
CA GLU A 100 3.65 2.14 -5.99
C GLU A 100 3.75 3.65 -6.18
N HIS A 101 3.01 4.40 -5.38
CA HIS A 101 3.14 5.85 -5.33
C HIS A 101 2.89 6.36 -3.92
N GLY A 102 3.73 7.30 -3.48
CA GLY A 102 3.63 7.95 -2.17
C GLY A 102 3.35 9.44 -2.33
N VAL A 103 2.47 9.97 -1.47
CA VAL A 103 2.17 11.40 -1.35
C VAL A 103 2.43 11.83 0.09
N LEU A 104 3.25 12.86 0.27
CA LEU A 104 3.51 13.48 1.57
C LEU A 104 2.56 14.67 1.78
N PHE A 105 1.99 14.78 2.98
CA PHE A 105 1.28 15.97 3.41
C PHE A 105 1.62 16.32 4.85
N GLU A 106 1.47 17.60 5.20
CA GLU A 106 1.72 18.10 6.55
C GLU A 106 0.40 18.47 7.26
N TRP A 107 0.36 18.21 8.57
CA TRP A 107 -0.76 18.57 9.43
C TRP A 107 -0.26 18.80 10.87
N GLU A 108 -0.60 19.96 11.47
CA GLU A 108 -0.19 20.34 12.84
C GLU A 108 1.31 20.10 13.14
N ASN A 109 2.20 20.55 12.23
CA ASN A 109 3.67 20.38 12.31
C ASN A 109 4.14 18.91 12.30
N MET A 110 3.30 17.98 11.87
CA MET A 110 3.63 16.58 11.65
C MET A 110 3.50 16.24 10.16
N ALA A 111 4.44 15.47 9.65
CA ALA A 111 4.42 14.97 8.28
C ALA A 111 3.82 13.56 8.23
N PHE A 112 2.99 13.32 7.21
CA PHE A 112 2.30 12.06 6.98
C PHE A 112 2.50 11.61 5.55
N TRP A 113 2.77 10.32 5.38
CA TRP A 113 2.82 9.67 4.07
C TRP A 113 1.54 8.90 3.82
N VAL A 114 1.04 9.02 2.59
CA VAL A 114 0.03 8.12 2.03
C VAL A 114 0.68 7.35 0.90
N ILE A 115 0.84 6.05 1.08
CA ILE A 115 1.45 5.14 0.09
C ILE A 115 0.38 4.22 -0.43
N GLY A 116 0.24 4.13 -1.75
CA GLY A 116 -0.60 3.15 -2.42
C GLY A 116 0.25 2.16 -3.20
N ARG A 117 -0.04 0.86 -3.07
CA ARG A 117 0.59 -0.24 -3.83
C ARG A 117 -0.46 -1.01 -4.63
N LEU A 118 -0.15 -1.25 -5.90
CA LEU A 118 -0.91 -2.09 -6.81
C LEU A 118 -0.29 -3.50 -6.89
N TYR A 119 -1.07 -4.49 -6.51
CA TYR A 119 -0.79 -5.90 -6.71
C TYR A 119 -1.63 -6.40 -7.88
N THR A 120 -1.05 -7.19 -8.77
CA THR A 120 -1.75 -7.66 -9.99
C THR A 120 -1.95 -9.18 -10.03
N ASN A 121 -1.53 -9.89 -8.98
CA ASN A 121 -1.62 -11.34 -8.88
C ASN A 121 -2.31 -11.68 -7.54
N PRO A 122 -3.33 -12.55 -7.50
CA PRO A 122 -3.98 -13.24 -8.63
C PRO A 122 -4.79 -12.31 -9.54
N HIS A 123 -5.23 -11.16 -9.03
CA HIS A 123 -5.95 -10.13 -9.78
C HIS A 123 -5.56 -8.72 -9.26
N PRO A 124 -5.97 -7.63 -9.94
CA PRO A 124 -5.67 -6.27 -9.51
C PRO A 124 -6.32 -5.89 -8.19
N LYS A 125 -5.51 -5.64 -7.17
CA LYS A 125 -5.90 -5.08 -5.87
C LYS A 125 -4.96 -3.97 -5.45
N GLU A 126 -5.48 -3.02 -4.68
CA GLU A 126 -4.74 -1.86 -4.22
C GLU A 126 -4.77 -1.78 -2.70
N LEU A 127 -3.61 -1.51 -2.11
CA LEU A 127 -3.46 -1.27 -0.68
C LEU A 127 -3.02 0.17 -0.46
N TYR A 128 -3.60 0.84 0.52
CA TYR A 128 -3.27 2.21 0.90
C TYR A 128 -2.96 2.28 2.38
N VAL A 129 -1.83 2.90 2.70
CA VAL A 129 -1.32 3.04 4.07
C VAL A 129 -1.06 4.52 4.33
N CYS A 130 -1.64 5.05 5.41
CA CYS A 130 -1.35 6.36 5.96
C CYS A 130 -0.56 6.21 7.26
N HIS A 131 0.65 6.76 7.31
CA HIS A 131 1.49 6.72 8.49
C HIS A 131 2.20 8.04 8.72
N GLN A 132 2.61 8.29 9.96
CA GLN A 132 3.48 9.41 10.27
C GLN A 132 4.89 9.18 9.65
N ASP A 133 5.56 10.23 9.22
CA ASP A 133 6.91 10.16 8.62
C ASP A 133 7.96 9.50 9.52
N SER A 134 7.80 9.62 10.85
CA SER A 134 8.67 8.97 11.83
C SER A 134 8.43 7.45 12.00
N ALA A 135 7.50 6.87 11.25
CA ALA A 135 7.20 5.44 11.33
C ALA A 135 8.40 4.60 10.86
N PRO A 136 8.80 3.57 11.62
CA PRO A 136 9.79 2.60 11.17
C PRO A 136 9.39 1.90 9.87
N GLN A 137 10.32 1.81 8.90
CA GLN A 137 10.06 1.19 7.58
C GLN A 137 9.51 -0.24 7.67
N ASN A 138 10.00 -1.03 8.63
CA ASN A 138 9.54 -2.40 8.83
C ASN A 138 8.04 -2.47 9.17
N LEU A 139 7.49 -1.50 9.90
CA LEU A 139 6.05 -1.46 10.19
C LEU A 139 5.22 -1.18 8.93
N ILE A 140 5.73 -0.32 8.05
CA ILE A 140 5.09 0.00 6.76
C ILE A 140 5.05 -1.25 5.89
N GLU A 141 6.17 -1.99 5.80
CA GLU A 141 6.21 -3.24 5.03
C GLU A 141 5.30 -4.32 5.61
N ILE A 142 5.16 -4.41 6.93
CA ILE A 142 4.22 -5.31 7.59
C ILE A 142 2.77 -4.92 7.26
N ALA A 143 2.45 -3.63 7.20
CA ALA A 143 1.11 -3.14 6.82
C ALA A 143 0.69 -3.63 5.43
N PHE A 144 1.60 -3.61 4.47
CA PHE A 144 1.36 -4.09 3.12
C PHE A 144 1.30 -5.62 2.99
N ARG A 145 1.70 -6.38 4.01
CA ARG A 145 1.68 -7.85 4.01
C ARG A 145 0.41 -8.47 4.62
N LEU A 146 -0.50 -7.69 5.19
CA LEU A 146 -1.68 -8.24 5.86
C LEU A 146 -2.63 -9.00 4.94
N HIS A 147 -2.76 -8.53 3.69
CA HIS A 147 -3.70 -9.05 2.71
C HIS A 147 -3.08 -9.18 1.32
N SER A 148 -1.74 -9.14 1.22
CA SER A 148 -0.99 -9.37 -0.01
C SER A 148 -1.05 -10.83 -0.44
#